data_AF-A0A395UWQ0-F1
#
_entry.id   AF-A0A395UWQ0-F1
#
_cell.length_a   1.000
_cell.length_b   1.000
_cell.length_c   1.000
_cell.angle_alpha   90.00
_cell.angle_beta   90.00
_cell.angle_gamma   90.00
#
_symmetry.space_group_name_H-M   'P 1'
#
loop_
_entity.id
_entity.type
_entity.pdbx_description
1 polymer ?
#
loop_
_entity_poly.entity_id
_entity_poly.type
_entity_poly.pdbx_seq_one_letter_code
_entity_poly.pdbx_strand_id
1 'polypeptide(L)'
;MREKIKLYIKPELGAYRIKSINKNNLQAFITDLYNDGFSVNTVTSIKGLLTKSFNFAVDRNYIPASLAVNLVIPKNKQPDRPTRFKQHIFLEKDQVDKIFERFPKGTSSFIPLKIAYHTGMRPGEVFGLIWDDIDFVNKTITVQFQCIT
;
A
#
# COMPACT_ATOMS: atom_id res chain seq x y z
N MET A 1 -1.58 2.78 6.92
CA MET A 1 -2.29 1.91 7.91
C MET A 1 -3.40 2.65 8.66
N ARG A 2 -3.15 3.84 9.23
CA ARG A 2 -4.14 4.61 10.01
C ARG A 2 -5.42 4.97 9.24
N GLU A 3 -5.32 5.28 7.95
CA GLU A 3 -6.50 5.60 7.13
C GLU A 3 -7.44 4.41 6.95
N LYS A 4 -6.90 3.22 6.67
CA LYS A 4 -7.72 1.99 6.55
C LYS A 4 -8.49 1.68 7.83
N ILE A 5 -7.90 1.98 8.99
CA ILE A 5 -8.57 1.85 10.29
C ILE A 5 -9.75 2.82 10.38
N LYS A 6 -9.52 4.10 10.08
CA LYS A 6 -10.56 5.14 10.17
C LYS A 6 -11.70 4.92 9.18
N LEU A 7 -11.39 4.49 7.96
CA LEU A 7 -12.36 4.39 6.86
C LEU A 7 -13.15 3.08 6.86
N TYR A 8 -12.54 1.95 7.26
CA TYR A 8 -13.16 0.64 7.09
C TYR A 8 -13.38 -0.10 8.41
N ILE A 9 -12.41 -0.06 9.33
CA ILE A 9 -12.49 -0.86 10.56
C ILE A 9 -13.33 -0.15 11.62
N LYS A 10 -13.13 1.15 11.83
CA LYS A 10 -13.82 1.92 12.87
C LYS A 10 -15.34 2.04 12.62
N PRO A 11 -15.82 2.29 11.40
CA PRO A 11 -17.26 2.41 11.16
C PRO A 11 -18.02 1.11 11.42
N GLU A 12 -17.48 -0.03 10.95
CA GLU A 12 -18.14 -1.32 11.03
C GLU A 12 -17.91 -2.03 12.38
N LEU A 13 -16.67 -2.05 12.87
CA LEU A 13 -16.29 -2.84 14.04
C LEU A 13 -16.02 -1.98 15.29
N GLY A 14 -15.93 -0.66 15.15
CA GLY A 14 -15.53 0.23 16.24
C GLY A 14 -16.59 0.44 17.33
N ALA A 15 -17.87 0.19 17.02
CA ALA A 15 -18.95 0.26 18.00
C ALA A 15 -19.09 -1.03 18.83
N TYR A 16 -18.53 -2.14 18.35
CA TYR A 16 -18.62 -3.44 19.02
C TYR A 16 -17.57 -3.55 20.13
N ARG A 17 -17.95 -4.17 21.25
CA ARG A 17 -16.97 -4.61 22.24
C ARG A 17 -16.17 -5.76 21.66
N ILE A 18 -14.87 -5.82 21.95
CA ILE A 18 -14.00 -6.90 21.44
C ILE A 18 -14.55 -8.29 21.80
N LYS A 19 -15.15 -8.43 22.99
CA LYS A 19 -15.77 -9.68 23.47
C LYS A 19 -17.07 -10.07 22.75
N SER A 20 -17.78 -9.13 22.10
CA SER A 20 -19.02 -9.42 21.38
C SER A 20 -18.80 -9.75 19.90
N ILE A 21 -17.59 -9.53 19.39
CA ILE A 21 -17.23 -9.88 18.02
C ILE A 21 -17.02 -11.39 17.98
N ASN A 22 -17.62 -12.04 16.98
CA ASN A 22 -17.40 -13.46 16.69
C ASN A 22 -16.61 -13.63 15.39
N LYS A 23 -16.04 -14.83 15.19
CA LYS A 23 -15.33 -15.17 13.94
C LYS A 23 -16.21 -14.97 12.70
N ASN A 24 -17.50 -15.29 12.80
CA ASN A 24 -18.45 -15.11 11.69
C ASN A 24 -18.61 -13.63 11.29
N ASN A 25 -18.60 -12.71 12.26
CA ASN A 25 -18.70 -11.27 11.98
C ASN A 25 -17.45 -10.77 11.23
N LEU A 26 -16.27 -11.25 11.62
CA LEU A 26 -15.03 -10.91 10.92
C LEU A 26 -14.97 -11.50 9.51
N GLN A 27 -15.49 -12.72 9.33
CA GLN A 27 -15.57 -13.37 8.03
C GLN A 27 -16.59 -12.67 7.12
N ALA A 28 -17.74 -12.26 7.66
CA ALA A 28 -18.73 -11.46 6.96
C ALA A 28 -18.10 -10.13 6.50
N PHE A 29 -17.46 -9.39 7.40
CA PHE A 29 -16.79 -8.13 7.08
C PHE A 29 -15.75 -8.26 5.94
N ILE A 30 -14.93 -9.32 5.94
CA ILE A 30 -13.99 -9.58 4.84
C ILE A 30 -14.70 -9.88 3.53
N THR A 31 -15.82 -10.59 3.60
CA THR A 31 -16.63 -10.95 2.42
C THR A 31 -17.33 -9.71 1.86
N ASP A 32 -17.85 -8.84 2.73
CA ASP A 32 -18.49 -7.58 2.34
C ASP A 32 -17.48 -6.66 1.66
N LEU A 33 -16.27 -6.51 2.23
CA LEU A 33 -15.18 -5.78 1.57
C LEU A 33 -14.81 -6.39 0.21
N TYR A 34 -14.84 -7.71 0.08
CA TYR A 34 -14.60 -8.34 -1.22
C TYR A 34 -15.71 -8.00 -2.23
N ASN A 35 -16.97 -8.15 -1.81
CA ASN A 35 -18.15 -7.90 -2.63
C ASN A 35 -18.31 -6.42 -3.00
N ASP A 36 -17.82 -5.50 -2.17
CA ASP A 36 -17.76 -4.07 -2.46
C ASP A 36 -16.78 -3.70 -3.59
N GLY A 37 -16.02 -4.67 -4.11
CA GLY A 37 -15.11 -4.48 -5.24
C GLY A 37 -13.72 -4.00 -4.83
N PHE A 38 -13.32 -4.23 -3.57
CA PHE A 38 -11.94 -3.97 -3.16
C PHE A 38 -10.98 -4.99 -3.76
N SER A 39 -9.77 -4.54 -4.10
CA SER A 39 -8.73 -5.45 -4.59
C SER A 39 -8.31 -6.45 -3.52
N VAL A 40 -7.94 -7.66 -3.96
CA VAL A 40 -7.47 -8.73 -3.08
C VAL A 40 -6.32 -8.27 -2.18
N ASN A 41 -5.41 -7.43 -2.69
CA ASN A 41 -4.30 -6.86 -1.90
C ASN A 41 -4.81 -5.97 -0.76
N THR A 42 -5.88 -5.21 -1.01
CA THR A 42 -6.48 -4.34 0.02
C THR A 42 -7.14 -5.18 1.10
N VAL A 43 -7.96 -6.16 0.72
CA VAL A 43 -8.63 -7.08 1.66
C VAL A 43 -7.59 -7.87 2.46
N THR A 44 -6.51 -8.35 1.81
CA THR A 44 -5.40 -9.06 2.47
C THR A 44 -4.69 -8.17 3.49
N SER A 45 -4.45 -6.89 3.14
CA SER A 45 -3.87 -5.93 4.08
C SER A 45 -4.76 -5.70 5.30
N ILE A 46 -6.08 -5.58 5.10
CA ILE A 46 -7.04 -5.37 6.18
C ILE A 46 -7.12 -6.62 7.07
N LYS A 47 -7.21 -7.81 6.47
CA LYS A 47 -7.13 -9.09 7.19
C LYS A 47 -5.88 -9.16 8.06
N GLY A 48 -4.70 -8.87 7.50
CA GLY A 48 -3.44 -8.88 8.26
C GLY A 48 -3.45 -7.91 9.45
N LEU A 49 -4.06 -6.74 9.28
CA LEU A 49 -4.22 -5.77 10.36
C LEU A 49 -5.19 -6.26 11.46
N LEU A 50 -6.31 -6.87 11.08
CA LEU A 50 -7.24 -7.49 12.02
C LEU A 50 -6.54 -8.60 12.82
N THR A 51 -5.87 -9.53 12.14
CA THR A 51 -5.14 -10.63 12.79
C THR A 51 -4.11 -10.11 13.78
N LYS A 52 -3.30 -9.10 13.40
CA LYS A 52 -2.34 -8.47 14.32
C LYS A 52 -3.03 -7.82 15.54
N SER A 53 -4.16 -7.15 15.32
CA SER A 53 -4.90 -6.47 16.39
C SER A 53 -5.51 -7.45 17.39
N PHE A 54 -6.12 -8.54 16.91
CA PHE A 54 -6.68 -9.58 17.78
C PHE A 54 -5.60 -10.39 18.49
N ASN A 55 -4.46 -10.66 17.84
CA ASN A 55 -3.32 -11.30 18.51
C ASN A 55 -2.78 -10.43 19.64
N PHE A 56 -2.61 -9.12 19.40
CA PHE A 56 -2.24 -8.19 20.45
C PHE A 56 -3.24 -8.17 21.62
N ALA A 57 -4.54 -8.33 21.32
CA ALA A 57 -5.57 -8.41 22.36
C ALA A 57 -5.49 -9.69 23.20
N VAL A 58 -5.05 -10.81 22.60
CA VAL A 58 -4.73 -12.04 23.33
C VAL A 58 -3.50 -11.86 24.22
N ASP A 59 -2.42 -11.29 23.68
CA ASP A 59 -1.17 -11.07 24.42
C ASP A 59 -1.37 -10.17 25.65
N ARG A 60 -2.34 -9.26 25.58
CA ARG A 60 -2.75 -8.38 26.70
C ARG A 60 -3.85 -8.95 27.59
N ASN A 61 -4.24 -10.20 27.40
CA ASN A 61 -5.31 -10.89 28.13
C ASN A 61 -6.68 -10.19 28.07
N TYR A 62 -6.96 -9.41 27.01
CA TYR A 62 -8.29 -8.83 26.80
C TYR A 62 -9.30 -9.88 26.31
N ILE A 63 -8.81 -10.87 25.56
CA ILE A 63 -9.57 -12.02 25.06
C ILE A 63 -8.75 -13.31 25.25
N PRO A 64 -9.42 -14.46 25.43
CA PRO A 64 -8.73 -15.73 25.70
C PRO A 64 -8.07 -16.34 24.44
N ALA A 65 -8.56 -16.02 23.25
CA ALA A 65 -8.05 -16.54 21.99
C ALA A 65 -8.33 -15.59 20.83
N SER A 66 -7.51 -15.65 19.77
CA SER A 66 -7.64 -14.78 18.61
C SER A 66 -8.78 -15.26 17.71
N LEU A 67 -9.75 -14.37 17.47
CA LEU A 67 -10.93 -14.67 16.65
C LEU A 67 -10.66 -14.50 15.15
N ALA A 68 -9.57 -13.83 14.80
CA ALA A 68 -9.17 -13.52 13.43
C ALA A 68 -8.29 -14.61 12.78
N VAL A 69 -8.29 -15.82 13.35
CA VAL A 69 -7.51 -16.96 12.87
C VAL A 69 -8.21 -17.61 11.68
N ASN A 70 -7.44 -17.92 10.63
CA ASN A 70 -7.91 -18.60 9.42
C ASN A 70 -9.07 -17.91 8.69
N LEU A 71 -9.12 -16.57 8.72
CA LEU A 71 -10.07 -15.82 7.89
C LEU A 71 -9.79 -16.08 6.40
N VAL A 72 -10.82 -16.39 5.63
CA VAL A 72 -10.68 -16.76 4.20
C VAL A 72 -11.05 -15.57 3.33
N ILE A 73 -10.26 -15.31 2.30
CA ILE A 73 -10.61 -14.34 1.26
C ILE A 73 -11.15 -15.15 0.08
N PRO A 74 -12.40 -14.95 -0.35
CA PRO A 74 -12.98 -15.69 -1.46
C PRO A 74 -12.28 -15.29 -2.76
N LYS A 75 -11.34 -16.12 -3.25
CA LYS A 75 -10.59 -15.86 -4.49
C LYS A 75 -11.28 -16.38 -5.76
N ASN A 76 -12.19 -17.33 -5.62
CA ASN A 76 -12.82 -18.05 -6.74
C ASN A 76 -14.24 -17.55 -7.05
N LYS A 77 -14.71 -16.51 -6.37
CA LYS A 77 -16.04 -15.92 -6.60
C LYS A 77 -15.88 -14.58 -7.29
N GLN A 78 -16.72 -14.27 -8.26
CA GLN A 78 -16.80 -12.89 -8.74
C GLN A 78 -17.43 -12.03 -7.64
N PRO A 79 -16.83 -10.87 -7.31
CA PRO A 79 -17.43 -9.95 -6.36
C PRO A 79 -18.70 -9.32 -6.96
N ASP A 80 -19.64 -8.94 -6.10
CA ASP A 80 -20.90 -8.30 -6.52
C ASP A 80 -20.67 -6.98 -7.26
N ARG A 81 -19.60 -6.25 -6.89
CA ARG A 81 -19.12 -5.07 -7.60
C ARG A 81 -17.81 -5.36 -8.31
N PRO A 82 -17.60 -4.84 -9.53
CA PRO A 82 -16.36 -5.03 -10.24
C PRO A 82 -15.19 -4.52 -9.40
N THR A 83 -14.15 -5.34 -9.30
CA THR A 83 -12.95 -4.95 -8.57
C THR A 83 -12.36 -3.69 -9.19
N ARG A 84 -12.07 -2.69 -8.35
CA ARG A 84 -11.34 -1.49 -8.78
C ARG A 84 -9.93 -1.89 -9.20
N PHE A 85 -9.75 -2.10 -10.50
CA PHE A 85 -8.47 -2.42 -11.10
C PHE A 85 -7.92 -1.18 -11.81
N LYS A 86 -6.71 -0.79 -11.44
CA LYS A 86 -5.96 0.21 -12.19
C LYS A 86 -4.94 -0.54 -13.03
N GLN A 87 -5.11 -0.52 -14.34
CA GLN A 87 -4.17 -1.16 -15.25
C GLN A 87 -2.79 -0.52 -15.10
N HIS A 88 -1.76 -1.36 -15.00
CA HIS A 88 -0.39 -0.88 -15.09
C HIS A 88 -0.12 -0.54 -16.56
N ILE A 89 0.10 0.74 -16.83
CA ILE A 89 0.38 1.25 -18.18
C ILE A 89 1.88 1.47 -18.27
N PHE A 90 2.50 0.85 -19.26
CA PHE A 90 3.90 1.11 -19.60
C PHE A 90 3.97 2.36 -20.47
N LEU A 91 4.89 3.26 -20.16
CA LEU A 91 5.11 4.46 -20.95
C LEU A 91 6.00 4.13 -22.15
N GLU A 92 5.51 4.41 -23.35
CA GLU A 92 6.32 4.38 -24.56
C GLU A 92 7.26 5.59 -24.62
N LYS A 93 8.31 5.49 -25.44
CA LYS A 93 9.34 6.53 -25.55
C LYS A 93 8.75 7.92 -25.88
N ASP A 94 7.82 8.00 -26.82
CA ASP A 94 7.13 9.24 -27.21
C ASP A 94 6.39 9.89 -26.02
N GLN A 95 5.78 9.07 -25.16
CA GLN A 95 5.07 9.57 -23.97
C GLN A 95 6.04 10.10 -22.92
N VAL A 96 7.21 9.47 -22.78
CA VAL A 96 8.27 9.95 -21.91
C VAL A 96 8.86 11.26 -22.43
N ASP A 97 9.07 11.37 -23.74
CA ASP A 97 9.59 12.60 -24.37
C ASP A 97 8.64 13.78 -24.11
N LYS A 98 7.31 13.58 -24.24
CA LYS A 98 6.28 14.57 -23.86
C LYS A 98 6.34 15.00 -22.39
N ILE A 99 6.68 14.08 -21.48
CA ILE A 99 6.87 14.41 -20.06
C ILE A 99 8.09 15.34 -19.89
N PHE A 100 9.19 15.08 -20.59
CA PHE A 100 10.38 15.93 -20.53
C PHE A 100 10.19 17.28 -21.24
N GLU A 101 9.36 17.35 -22.27
CA GLU A 101 8.92 18.63 -22.86
C GLU A 101 8.09 19.45 -21.87
N ARG A 102 7.22 18.79 -21.12
CA ARG A 102 6.38 19.44 -20.09
C ARG A 102 7.18 19.93 -18.89
N PHE A 103 8.24 19.22 -18.52
CA PHE A 103 9.13 19.56 -17.41
C PHE A 103 10.55 19.82 -17.91
N PRO A 104 10.81 20.94 -18.59
CA PRO A 104 12.10 21.20 -19.22
C PRO A 104 13.20 21.48 -18.19
N LYS A 105 14.45 21.50 -18.69
CA LYS A 105 15.64 21.92 -17.94
C LYS A 105 15.39 23.26 -17.25
N GLY A 106 15.73 23.35 -15.97
CA GLY A 106 15.46 24.50 -15.11
C GLY A 106 14.26 24.30 -14.18
N THR A 107 13.40 23.32 -14.46
CA THR A 107 12.35 22.90 -13.52
C THR A 107 12.94 22.05 -12.41
N SER A 108 12.45 22.21 -11.18
CA SER A 108 12.86 21.40 -10.01
C SER A 108 12.70 19.89 -10.24
N SER A 109 11.68 19.47 -11.01
CA SER A 109 11.41 18.07 -11.31
C SER A 109 12.31 17.46 -12.39
N PHE A 110 13.02 18.25 -13.19
CA PHE A 110 13.75 17.76 -14.36
C PHE A 110 14.86 16.76 -13.99
N ILE A 111 15.71 17.14 -13.02
CA ILE A 111 16.85 16.30 -12.60
C ILE A 111 16.35 15.00 -11.94
N PRO A 112 15.42 15.03 -10.96
CA PRO A 112 14.87 13.80 -10.39
C PRO A 112 14.23 12.87 -11.42
N LEU A 113 13.44 13.42 -12.37
CA LEU A 113 12.81 12.62 -13.43
C LEU A 113 13.85 11.96 -14.33
N LYS A 114 14.91 12.69 -14.70
CA LYS A 114 16.00 12.14 -15.52
C LYS A 114 16.74 11.01 -14.83
N ILE A 115 17.09 11.19 -13.56
CA ILE A 115 17.76 10.16 -12.76
C ILE A 115 16.85 8.94 -12.64
N ALA A 116 15.60 9.12 -12.22
CA ALA A 116 14.64 8.02 -12.07
C ALA A 116 14.45 7.24 -13.39
N TYR A 117 14.33 7.94 -14.52
CA TYR A 117 14.13 7.32 -15.83
C TYR A 117 15.35 6.50 -16.29
N HIS A 118 16.57 6.99 -16.07
CA HIS A 118 17.79 6.33 -16.55
C HIS A 118 18.33 5.26 -15.59
N THR A 119 18.03 5.35 -14.29
CA THR A 119 18.55 4.43 -13.26
C THR A 119 17.51 3.46 -12.71
N GLY A 120 16.22 3.75 -12.91
CA GLY A 120 15.12 2.96 -12.33
C GLY A 120 14.98 3.11 -10.81
N MET A 121 15.64 4.10 -10.20
CA MET A 121 15.55 4.37 -8.76
C MET A 121 14.13 4.73 -8.32
N ARG A 122 13.77 4.37 -7.08
CA ARG A 122 12.48 4.75 -6.51
C ARG A 122 12.44 6.26 -6.26
N PRO A 123 11.27 6.92 -6.39
CA PRO A 123 11.19 8.37 -6.19
C PRO A 123 11.78 8.85 -4.87
N GLY A 124 11.51 8.15 -3.77
CA GLY A 124 12.05 8.50 -2.44
C GLY A 124 13.58 8.36 -2.35
N GLU A 125 14.19 7.45 -3.11
CA GLU A 125 15.64 7.29 -3.19
C GLU A 125 16.24 8.46 -3.98
N VAL A 126 15.63 8.83 -5.11
CA VAL A 126 16.07 9.98 -5.92
C VAL A 126 15.99 11.29 -5.13
N PHE A 127 14.93 11.50 -4.36
CA PHE A 127 14.80 12.68 -3.49
C PHE A 127 15.70 12.61 -2.24
N GLY A 128 16.24 11.44 -1.90
CA GLY A 128 17.15 11.24 -0.78
C GLY A 128 18.63 11.41 -1.13
N LEU A 129 18.97 11.57 -2.42
CA LEU A 129 20.35 11.69 -2.88
C LEU A 129 21.02 12.95 -2.33
N ILE A 130 22.24 12.78 -1.81
CA ILE A 130 23.14 13.87 -1.43
C ILE A 130 24.34 13.94 -2.37
N TRP A 131 25.08 15.06 -2.36
CA TRP A 131 26.25 15.24 -3.24
C TRP A 131 27.33 14.17 -3.03
N ASP A 132 27.49 13.69 -1.79
CA ASP A 132 28.46 12.65 -1.44
C ASP A 132 28.12 11.27 -2.04
N ASP A 133 26.87 11.06 -2.47
CA ASP A 133 26.43 9.81 -3.12
C ASP A 133 26.82 9.75 -4.61
N ILE A 134 27.25 10.87 -5.20
CA ILE A 134 27.49 11.00 -6.64
C ILE A 134 28.99 11.02 -6.93
N ASP A 135 29.48 9.94 -7.53
CA ASP A 135 30.86 9.88 -8.02
C ASP A 135 30.89 10.19 -9.51
N PHE A 136 31.30 11.41 -9.84
CA PHE A 136 31.44 11.87 -11.23
C PHE A 136 32.62 11.24 -11.97
N VAL A 137 33.64 10.73 -11.25
CA VAL A 137 34.83 10.11 -11.86
C VAL A 137 34.47 8.69 -12.31
N ASN A 138 33.88 7.91 -11.40
CA ASN A 138 33.45 6.54 -11.69
C ASN A 138 32.07 6.47 -12.38
N LYS A 139 31.37 7.61 -12.49
CA LYS A 139 30.01 7.73 -13.05
C LYS A 139 29.01 6.81 -12.35
N THR A 140 29.09 6.77 -11.02
CA THR A 140 28.22 5.94 -10.19
C THR A 140 27.39 6.78 -9.23
N ILE A 141 26.22 6.27 -8.88
CA ILE A 141 25.34 6.83 -7.86
C ILE A 141 25.17 5.75 -6.79
N THR A 142 25.47 6.10 -5.55
CA THR A 142 25.29 5.19 -4.41
C THR A 142 23.96 5.49 -3.74
N VAL A 143 23.10 4.49 -3.60
CA VAL A 143 21.79 4.67 -2.96
C VAL A 143 21.92 4.35 -1.48
N GLN A 144 22.06 5.38 -0.64
CA GLN A 144 22.20 5.20 0.82
C GLN A 144 20.92 5.54 1.58
N PHE A 145 20.22 6.59 1.15
CA PHE A 145 19.09 7.16 1.90
C PHE A 145 17.81 7.15 1.06
N GLN A 146 16.69 7.12 1.78
CA GLN A 146 15.37 7.29 1.19
C GLN A 146 14.65 8.40 1.96
N CYS A 147 14.18 9.41 1.23
CA CYS A 147 13.32 10.44 1.80
C CYS A 147 11.96 9.83 2.15
N ILE A 148 11.54 9.95 3.42
CA ILE A 148 10.25 9.48 3.92
C ILE A 148 9.38 10.71 4.17
N THR A 149 8.20 10.75 3.54
CA THR A 149 7.19 11.81 3.71
C THR A 149 6.06 11.34 4.61
#